data_AF-A0A2S5RAF3-F1
#
_entry.id   AF-A0A2S5RAF3-F1
#
_cell.length_a   1.000
_cell.length_b   1.000
_cell.length_c   1.000
_cell.angle_alpha   90.00
_cell.angle_beta   90.00
_cell.angle_gamma   90.00
#
_symmetry.space_group_name_H-M   'P 1'
#
loop_
_entity.id
_entity.type
_entity.pdbx_description
1 polymer ?
#
loop_
_entity_poly.entity_id
_entity_poly.type
_entity_poly.pdbx_seq_one_letter_code
_entity_poly.pdbx_strand_id
1 'polypeptide(L)' 'MATDLRASVCLVLAALAAKGETIVNRVYHLDRGYENLPGKLAACGAKIERVCPRGWR' A
#
# COMPACT_ATOMS: atom_id res chain seq x y z
N MET A 1 4.02 7.09 -7.53
CA MET A 1 5.46 7.01 -7.18
C MET A 1 5.57 7.35 -5.70
N ALA A 2 5.96 6.36 -4.88
CA ALA A 2 6.01 6.47 -3.43
C ALA A 2 7.49 6.57 -3.00
N THR A 3 8.07 7.77 -3.05
CA THR A 3 9.47 8.06 -2.64
C THR A 3 9.59 8.48 -1.18
N ASP A 4 8.47 8.85 -0.56
CA ASP A 4 8.42 9.48 0.76
C ASP A 4 7.47 8.74 1.69
N LEU A 5 7.89 8.49 2.93
CA LEU A 5 7.13 7.71 3.91
C LEU A 5 5.69 8.22 4.10
N ARG A 6 5.53 9.52 4.33
CA ARG A 6 4.22 10.15 4.55
C ARG A 6 3.37 10.22 3.27
N ALA A 7 3.98 10.59 2.15
CA ALA A 7 3.26 10.66 0.87
C ALA A 7 2.75 9.28 0.42
N SER A 8 3.52 8.23 0.71
CA SER A 8 3.14 6.85 0.39
C SER A 8 1.89 6.41 1.13
N VAL A 9 1.75 6.74 2.42
CA VAL A 9 0.53 6.44 3.19
C VAL A 9 -0.65 7.24 2.68
N CYS A 10 -0.47 8.54 2.39
CA CYS A 10 -1.54 9.35 1.81
C CYS A 10 -2.05 8.74 0.50
N LEU A 11 -1.15 8.21 -0.34
CA LEU A 11 -1.53 7.54 -1.59
C LEU A 11 -2.32 6.24 -1.33
N VAL A 12 -1.93 5.45 -0.34
CA VAL A 12 -2.68 4.24 0.06
C VAL A 12 -4.07 4.61 0.57
N LEU A 13 -4.20 5.64 1.40
CA LEU A 13 -5.50 6.12 1.88
C LEU A 13 -6.38 6.66 0.74
N ALA A 14 -5.79 7.41 -0.19
CA ALA A 14 -6.48 7.88 -1.39
C ALA A 14 -6.96 6.71 -2.26
N ALA A 15 -6.14 5.66 -2.40
CA ALA A 15 -6.50 4.44 -3.12
C ALA A 15 -7.67 3.69 -2.46
N LEU A 16 -7.72 3.66 -1.11
CA LEU A 16 -8.85 3.07 -0.37
C LEU A 16 -10.14 3.87 -0.52
N ALA A 17 -10.06 5.18 -0.73
CA ALA A 17 -11.21 6.04 -0.99
C ALA A 17 -11.64 6.07 -2.47
N ALA A 18 -10.75 5.67 -3.39
CA ALA A 18 -11.02 5.63 -4.81
C ALA A 18 -12.03 4.52 -5.16
N LYS A 19 -12.86 4.76 -6.18
CA LYS A 19 -13.80 3.76 -6.68
C LYS A 19 -13.09 2.83 -7.67
N GLY A 20 -13.17 1.53 -7.40
CA GLY A 20 -12.57 0.49 -8.25
C GLY A 20 -11.32 -0.11 -7.63
N GLU A 21 -10.42 -0.62 -8.48
CA GLU A 21 -9.17 -1.23 -8.06
C GLU A 21 -8.00 -0.28 -8.33
N THR A 22 -7.10 -0.14 -7.35
CA THR A 22 -5.92 0.72 -7.47
C THR A 22 -4.67 -0.06 -7.11
N ILE A 23 -3.69 -0.08 -8.00
CA ILE A 23 -2.41 -0.74 -7.79
C ILE A 23 -1.35 0.32 -7.46
N VAL A 24 -0.82 0.28 -6.23
CA VAL A 24 0.23 1.20 -5.78
C VAL A 24 1.60 0.52 -5.85
N ASN A 25 2.45 1.00 -6.77
CA ASN A 25 3.80 0.48 -6.97
C ASN A 25 4.86 1.19 -6.10
N ARG A 26 5.99 0.52 -5.89
CA ARG A 26 7.18 1.03 -5.15
C ARG A 26 6.92 1.35 -3.67
N VAL A 27 6.19 0.48 -2.96
CA VAL A 27 5.82 0.64 -1.54
C VAL A 27 6.93 0.28 -0.52
N TYR A 28 8.17 0.01 -0.95
CA TYR A 28 9.27 -0.44 -0.06
C TYR A 28 9.70 0.62 0.98
N HIS A 29 9.41 1.90 0.73
CA HIS A 29 9.65 2.96 1.71
C HIS A 29 8.70 2.89 2.91
N LEU A 30 7.51 2.27 2.76
CA LEU A 30 6.56 2.11 3.85
C LEU A 30 7.09 1.16 4.92
N ASP A 31 7.78 0.09 4.53
CA ASP A 31 8.31 -0.89 5.48
C ASP A 31 9.35 -0.30 6.44
N ARG A 32 10.03 0.80 6.06
CA ARG A 32 11.01 1.46 6.93
C ARG A 32 10.38 2.29 8.05
N GLY A 33 9.13 2.72 7.90
CA GLY A 33 8.49 3.62 8.88
C GLY A 33 7.11 3.17 9.37
N TYR A 34 6.53 2.15 8.74
CA TYR A 34 5.28 1.54 9.17
C TYR A 34 5.42 0.03 9.17
N GLU A 35 5.57 -0.52 10.37
CA GLU A 35 5.52 -1.96 10.56
C GLU A 35 4.12 -2.50 10.29
N ASN A 36 4.05 -3.51 9.41
CA ASN A 36 2.84 -4.24 9.03
C ASN A 36 1.62 -3.33 8.72
N LEU A 37 1.85 -2.21 8.03
CA LEU A 37 0.78 -1.31 7.62
C LEU A 37 -0.40 -2.01 6.92
N PRO A 38 -0.20 -2.86 5.87
CA PRO A 38 -1.31 -3.50 5.20
C PRO A 38 -2.12 -4.41 6.14
N GLY A 39 -1.46 -5.12 7.06
CA GLY A 39 -2.14 -5.94 8.06
C GLY A 39 -2.99 -5.10 9.03
N LYS A 40 -2.46 -3.96 9.49
CA LYS A 40 -3.20 -3.02 10.35
C LYS A 40 -4.40 -2.40 9.65
N LEU A 41 -4.24 -1.99 8.39
CA LEU A 41 -5.34 -1.45 7.59
C LEU A 41 -6.41 -2.53 7.31
N ALA A 42 -6.00 -3.76 6.99
CA ALA A 42 -6.90 -4.88 6.81
C ALA A 42 -7.67 -5.23 8.10
N ALA A 43 -7.01 -5.16 9.27
CA ALA A 43 -7.68 -5.33 10.56
C ALA A 43 -8.74 -4.25 10.84
N CYS A 44 -8.58 -3.06 10.27
CA CYS A 44 -9.61 -2.00 10.29
C CYS A 44 -10.69 -2.17 9.20
N GLY A 45 -10.69 -3.27 8.44
CA GLY A 45 -11.67 -3.55 7.39
C GLY A 45 -11.30 -3.01 6.00
N ALA A 46 -10.07 -2.50 5.80
CA ALA A 46 -9.63 -2.06 4.48
C ALA A 46 -9.41 -3.27 3.55
N LYS A 47 -9.90 -3.18 2.30
CA LYS A 47 -9.62 -4.17 1.26
C LYS A 47 -8.27 -3.86 0.62
N ILE A 48 -7.20 -4.37 1.23
CA ILE A 48 -5.83 -4.16 0.78
C ILE A 48 -5.07 -5.49 0.81
N GLU A 49 -4.28 -5.75 -0.22
CA GLU A 49 -3.40 -6.91 -0.28
C GLU A 49 -2.04 -6.55 -0.87
N ARG A 50 -1.03 -7.33 -0.50
CA ARG A 50 0.32 -7.19 -1.04
C ARG A 50 0.44 -8.09 -2.26
N VAL A 51 0.42 -7.48 -3.44
CA VAL A 51 0.66 -8.20 -4.70
C VAL A 51 2.16 -8.37 -4.94
N CYS A 52 2.62 -9.62 -4.98
CA CYS A 52 3.93 -9.96 -5.52
C CYS A 52 3.73 -10.32 -7.00
N PRO A 53 4.33 -9.60 -7.96
CA PRO A 53 4.23 -10.00 -9.35
C PRO A 53 4.87 -11.39 -9.52
N ARG A 54 4.03 -12.41 -9.77
CA ARG A 54 4.46 -13.78 -10.09
C ARG A 54 5.05 -13.79 -11.50
N GLY A 55 6.26 -13.27 -11.69
CA GLY A 55 6.80 -13.15 -13.05
C GLY A 55 8.19 -12.53 -13.26
N TRP A 56 8.99 -12.26 -12.22
CA TRP A 56 10.43 -12.01 -12.43
C TRP A 56 11.18 -13.34 -12.31
N ARG A 57 11.22 -14.09 -13.42
CA ARG A 57 12.27 -15.08 -13.66
C ARG A 57 13.25 -14.47 -14.65
#